data_AF-A0A011QSC6-F1
#
_entry.id   AF-A0A011QSC6-F1
#
_cell.length_a   1.000
_cell.length_b   1.000
_cell.length_c   1.000
_cell.angle_alpha   90.00
_cell.angle_beta   90.00
_cell.angle_gamma   90.00
#
_symmetry.space_group_name_H-M   'P 1'
#
loop_
_entity.id
_entity.type
_entity.pdbx_description
1 polymer ?
#
loop_
_entity_poly.entity_id
_entity_poly.type
_entity_poly.pdbx_seq_one_letter_code
_entity_poly.pdbx_strand_id
1 'polypeptide(L)'
;MIRVIAPEEANSRVAFLGRIENLEVRPTKTVAKVIINPRTGSVVMNQTVTIDSCAVAHGNLSVIINTEQKVSQPNPLSAGQTVTTTQSEIDIKQGGGTLVRLKAGVSLAEVVKAINALGAGPQDLMSILQSMKAAGALRADLEII
;
A
#
# COMPACT_ATOMS: atom_id res chain seq x y z
N MET A 1 4.83 -6.62 25.70
CA MET A 1 5.82 -7.45 26.41
C MET A 1 5.27 -8.88 26.45
N ILE A 2 6.01 -9.86 25.93
CA ILE A 2 5.57 -11.27 25.89
C ILE A 2 6.27 -12.00 27.05
N ARG A 3 5.50 -12.73 27.86
CA ARG A 3 6.00 -13.53 28.99
C ARG A 3 5.66 -14.98 28.75
N VAL A 4 6.61 -15.87 29.02
CA VAL A 4 6.46 -17.32 28.89
C VAL A 4 6.79 -17.98 30.22
N ILE A 5 6.10 -19.07 30.53
CA ILE A 5 6.28 -19.82 31.77
C ILE A 5 7.32 -20.92 31.49
N ALA A 6 8.42 -20.91 32.22
CA ALA A 6 9.48 -21.91 32.09
C ALA A 6 9.27 -23.08 33.07
N PRO A 7 9.58 -24.32 32.67
CA PRO A 7 9.60 -25.47 33.59
C PRO A 7 10.63 -25.32 34.71
N GLU A 8 10.31 -25.79 35.91
CA GLU A 8 11.21 -25.70 37.08
C GLU A 8 12.40 -26.67 37.01
N GLU A 9 12.20 -27.87 36.44
CA GLU A 9 13.26 -28.86 36.28
C GLU A 9 14.31 -28.46 35.23
N ALA A 10 15.58 -28.67 35.56
CA ALA A 10 16.71 -28.28 34.73
C ALA A 10 16.73 -28.94 33.34
N ASN A 11 16.46 -30.25 33.24
CA ASN A 11 16.43 -30.96 31.96
C ASN A 11 15.28 -30.47 31.07
N SER A 12 14.09 -30.30 31.66
CA SER A 12 12.91 -29.79 30.97
C SER A 12 13.11 -28.34 30.51
N ARG A 13 13.90 -27.55 31.25
CA ARG A 13 14.27 -26.18 30.88
C ARG A 13 15.20 -26.11 29.66
N VAL A 14 16.15 -27.03 29.52
CA VAL A 14 17.03 -27.11 28.34
C VAL A 14 16.22 -27.44 27.09
N ALA A 15 15.32 -28.43 27.17
CA ALA A 15 14.43 -28.79 26.07
C ALA A 15 13.45 -27.66 25.70
N PHE A 16 12.96 -26.91 26.70
CA PHE A 16 12.11 -25.74 26.51
C PHE A 16 12.86 -24.59 25.80
N LEU A 17 14.12 -24.33 26.18
CA LEU A 17 14.96 -23.31 25.53
C LEU A 17 15.14 -23.61 24.04
N GLY A 18 15.45 -24.86 23.69
CA GLY A 18 15.62 -25.27 22.29
C GLY A 18 14.32 -25.19 21.46
N ARG A 19 13.15 -25.29 22.10
CA ARG A 19 11.86 -25.08 21.44
C ARG A 19 11.56 -23.59 21.19
N ILE A 20 11.95 -22.71 22.13
CA ILE A 20 11.82 -21.26 21.95
C ILE A 20 12.76 -20.76 20.86
N GLU A 21 13.99 -21.26 20.82
CA GLU A 21 14.98 -20.86 19.81
C GLU A 21 14.50 -21.16 18.38
N ASN A 22 13.81 -22.30 18.19
CA ASN A 22 13.25 -22.71 16.90
C ASN A 22 11.86 -22.13 16.60
N LEU A 23 11.33 -21.23 17.45
CA LEU A 23 10.00 -20.67 17.23
C LEU A 23 10.05 -19.59 16.14
N GLU A 24 9.57 -19.92 14.95
CA GLU A 24 9.41 -18.97 13.86
C GLU A 24 8.20 -18.05 14.14
N VAL A 25 8.45 -16.87 14.69
CA VAL A 25 7.41 -15.87 14.91
C VAL A 25 7.22 -15.06 13.63
N ARG A 26 6.02 -15.17 13.05
CA ARG A 26 5.60 -14.32 11.93
C ARG A 26 4.88 -13.10 12.48
N PRO A 27 5.52 -11.93 12.56
CA PRO A 27 4.82 -10.71 12.96
C PRO A 27 3.64 -10.49 12.02
N THR A 28 2.48 -10.18 12.58
CA THR A 28 1.31 -9.84 11.77
C THR A 28 1.62 -8.59 10.96
N LYS A 29 1.03 -8.46 9.77
CA LYS A 29 1.20 -7.28 8.94
C LYS A 29 0.78 -6.05 9.73
N THR A 30 1.71 -5.12 9.93
CA THR A 30 1.44 -3.84 10.58
C THR A 30 0.35 -3.11 9.80
N VAL A 31 -0.56 -2.46 10.51
CA VAL A 31 -1.59 -1.63 9.87
C VAL A 31 -0.89 -0.61 8.98
N ALA A 32 -1.35 -0.48 7.73
CA ALA A 32 -0.80 0.47 6.80
C ALA A 32 -1.03 1.90 7.35
N LYS A 33 0.01 2.73 7.37
CA LYS A 33 -0.03 4.09 7.92
C LYS A 33 0.56 5.09 6.94
N VAL A 34 -0.10 6.24 6.83
CA VAL A 34 0.30 7.39 6.02
C VAL A 34 0.25 8.62 6.91
N ILE A 35 1.39 9.28 7.07
CA ILE A 35 1.56 10.52 7.84
C ILE A 35 1.85 11.63 6.85
N ILE A 36 1.08 12.72 6.93
CA ILE A 36 1.22 13.86 6.03
C ILE A 36 1.43 15.13 6.85
N ASN A 37 2.39 15.94 6.43
CA ASN A 37 2.53 17.33 6.87
C ASN A 37 2.18 18.27 5.72
N PRO A 38 0.96 18.86 5.68
CA PRO A 38 0.52 19.75 4.61
C PRO A 38 1.29 21.08 4.56
N ARG A 39 1.98 21.46 5.65
CA ARG A 39 2.79 22.67 5.72
C ARG A 39 4.14 22.49 5.03
N THR A 40 4.78 21.33 5.20
CA THR A 40 6.09 21.03 4.60
C THR A 40 5.99 20.21 3.32
N GLY A 41 4.81 19.66 3.00
CA GLY A 41 4.62 18.74 1.87
C GLY A 41 5.23 17.36 2.11
N SER A 42 5.64 17.05 3.34
CA SER A 42 6.26 15.76 3.67
C SER A 42 5.21 14.67 3.80
N VAL A 43 5.44 13.54 3.13
CA VAL A 43 4.58 12.34 3.19
C VAL A 43 5.43 11.15 3.60
N VAL A 44 5.04 10.49 4.68
CA VAL A 44 5.72 9.29 5.20
C VAL A 44 4.72 8.15 5.21
N MET A 45 5.08 7.00 4.65
CA MET A 45 4.20 5.83 4.58
C MET A 45 4.98 4.54 4.84
N ASN A 46 4.32 3.53 5.38
CA ASN A 46 4.92 2.20 5.53
C ASN A 46 4.68 1.32 4.28
N GLN A 47 5.43 0.21 4.18
CA GLN A 47 5.50 -0.63 2.96
C GLN A 47 4.19 -1.36 2.60
N THR A 48 3.13 -1.29 3.43
CA THR A 48 1.91 -2.10 3.27
C THR A 48 0.72 -1.31 2.71
N VAL A 49 0.91 -0.05 2.30
CA VAL A 49 -0.20 0.75 1.77
C VAL A 49 -0.62 0.24 0.39
N THR A 50 -1.87 -0.20 0.30
CA THR A 50 -2.51 -0.67 -0.94
C THR A 50 -3.72 0.20 -1.25
N ILE A 51 -4.06 0.30 -2.54
CA ILE A 51 -5.11 1.17 -3.05
C ILE A 51 -6.04 0.35 -3.94
N ASP A 52 -7.34 0.41 -3.72
CA ASP A 52 -8.32 -0.20 -4.61
C ASP A 52 -8.70 0.76 -5.75
N SER A 53 -9.33 0.25 -6.81
CA SER A 53 -9.74 1.08 -7.94
C SER A 53 -10.70 2.17 -7.50
N CYS A 54 -10.41 3.42 -7.86
CA CYS A 54 -11.26 4.56 -7.51
C CYS A 54 -11.04 5.74 -8.44
N ALA A 55 -12.07 6.57 -8.59
CA ALA A 55 -11.99 7.86 -9.25
C ALA A 55 -12.21 8.97 -8.21
N VAL A 56 -11.28 9.92 -8.13
CA VAL A 56 -11.31 11.07 -7.23
C VAL A 56 -11.15 12.34 -8.04
N ALA A 57 -12.12 13.24 -7.92
CA ALA A 57 -12.05 14.58 -8.50
C ALA A 57 -11.88 15.61 -7.37
N HIS A 58 -10.83 16.42 -7.45
CA HIS A 58 -10.53 17.46 -6.48
C HIS A 58 -9.98 18.71 -7.18
N GLY A 59 -10.71 19.83 -7.08
CA GLY A 59 -10.36 21.07 -7.75
C GLY A 59 -10.36 20.93 -9.28
N ASN A 60 -9.23 21.22 -9.92
CA ASN A 60 -9.02 21.01 -11.35
C ASN A 60 -8.40 19.64 -11.70
N LEU A 61 -8.17 18.78 -10.70
CA LEU A 61 -7.54 17.47 -10.85
C LEU A 61 -8.58 16.34 -10.76
N SER A 62 -8.53 15.39 -11.68
CA SER A 62 -9.32 14.16 -11.67
C SER A 62 -8.39 12.97 -11.77
N VAL A 63 -8.27 12.17 -10.72
CA VAL A 63 -7.44 10.96 -10.64
C VAL A 63 -8.36 9.74 -10.79
N ILE A 64 -8.14 8.88 -11.77
CA ILE A 64 -8.86 7.63 -11.98
C ILE A 64 -7.84 6.50 -11.84
N ILE A 65 -8.10 5.54 -10.97
CA ILE A 65 -7.22 4.39 -10.71
C ILE A 65 -8.01 3.15 -11.08
N ASN A 66 -7.60 2.46 -12.14
CA ASN A 66 -8.16 1.20 -12.61
C ASN A 66 -7.17 0.08 -12.29
N THR A 67 -7.60 -0.95 -11.56
CA THR A 67 -6.76 -2.11 -11.22
C THR A 67 -7.26 -3.32 -11.97
N GLU A 68 -6.55 -3.74 -13.02
CA GLU A 68 -6.85 -4.96 -13.77
C GLU A 68 -5.94 -6.10 -13.31
N GLN A 69 -6.53 -7.20 -12.84
CA GLN A 69 -5.78 -8.43 -12.63
C GLN A 69 -5.58 -9.13 -13.98
N LYS A 70 -4.35 -9.15 -14.49
CA LYS A 70 -3.99 -9.96 -15.65
C LYS A 70 -3.54 -11.34 -15.17
N VAL A 71 -4.28 -12.36 -15.58
CA VAL A 71 -3.89 -13.75 -15.39
C VAL A 71 -2.98 -14.15 -16.55
N SER A 72 -1.71 -14.44 -16.26
CA SER A 72 -0.79 -15.00 -17.26
C SER A 72 -0.78 -16.51 -17.10
N GLN A 73 -1.60 -17.18 -17.90
CA GLN A 73 -1.67 -18.64 -17.93
C GLN A 73 -0.94 -19.14 -19.18
N PRO A 74 0.21 -19.83 -19.05
CA PRO A 74 0.94 -20.37 -20.20
C PRO A 74 0.16 -21.51 -20.88
N ASN A 75 0.51 -21.80 -22.15
CA ASN A 75 -0.18 -22.77 -23.00
C ASN A 75 -0.51 -24.10 -22.30
N PRO A 76 -1.65 -24.75 -22.62
CA PRO A 76 -2.20 -25.90 -21.88
C PRO A 76 -1.33 -27.17 -21.81
N LEU A 77 -0.14 -27.19 -22.42
CA LEU A 77 0.84 -28.29 -22.39
C LEU A 77 2.21 -27.85 -21.82
N SER A 78 2.30 -26.64 -21.26
CA SER A 78 3.49 -26.11 -20.60
C SER A 78 3.46 -26.45 -19.11
N ALA A 79 4.58 -26.90 -18.54
CA ALA A 79 4.77 -27.10 -17.10
C ALA A 79 4.92 -25.78 -16.30
N GLY A 80 4.45 -24.65 -16.85
CA GLY A 80 4.54 -23.34 -16.23
C GLY A 80 3.44 -23.11 -15.19
N GLN A 81 3.80 -22.58 -14.02
CA GLN A 81 2.83 -22.17 -13.01
C GLN A 81 2.09 -20.90 -13.46
N THR A 82 0.77 -20.87 -13.25
CA THR A 82 -0.02 -19.65 -13.45
C THR A 82 0.45 -18.59 -12.45
N VAL A 83 0.87 -17.43 -12.94
CA VAL A 83 1.21 -16.27 -12.11
C VAL A 83 0.16 -15.19 -12.30
N THR A 84 -0.52 -14.83 -11.22
CA THR A 84 -1.42 -13.69 -11.19
C THR A 84 -0.58 -12.42 -11.09
N THR A 85 -0.67 -11.53 -12.09
CA THR A 85 -0.03 -10.21 -12.03
C THR A 85 -1.10 -9.13 -11.97
N THR A 86 -0.98 -8.20 -11.04
CA THR A 86 -1.91 -7.07 -10.92
C THR A 86 -1.33 -5.89 -11.68
N GLN A 87 -1.98 -5.47 -12.76
CA GLN A 87 -1.59 -4.30 -13.55
C GLN A 87 -2.62 -3.19 -13.33
N SER A 88 -2.20 -2.02 -12.86
CA SER A 88 -3.14 -0.88 -12.69
C SER A 88 -2.77 0.27 -13.61
N GLU A 89 -3.81 0.92 -14.10
CA GLU A 89 -3.76 2.14 -14.91
C GLU A 89 -4.24 3.30 -14.06
N ILE A 90 -3.46 4.37 -14.01
CA ILE A 90 -3.83 5.61 -13.31
C ILE A 90 -3.94 6.71 -14.35
N ASP A 91 -5.13 7.31 -14.50
CA ASP A 91 -5.39 8.45 -15.37
C ASP A 91 -5.63 9.71 -14.54
N ILE A 92 -4.73 10.69 -14.65
CA ILE A 92 -4.91 11.99 -13.99
C ILE A 92 -5.20 13.07 -15.04
N LYS A 93 -6.30 13.81 -14.87
CA LYS A 93 -6.70 14.94 -15.72
C LYS A 93 -6.57 16.24 -14.92
N GLN A 94 -5.74 17.17 -15.39
CA GLN A 94 -5.74 18.55 -14.90
C GLN A 94 -6.41 19.44 -15.96
N GLY A 95 -7.28 20.37 -15.55
CA GLY A 95 -7.95 21.30 -16.47
C GLY A 95 -6.94 21.98 -17.41
N GLY A 96 -7.02 21.68 -18.72
CA GLY A 96 -6.11 22.20 -19.74
C GLY A 96 -5.39 21.16 -20.63
N GLY A 97 -5.50 19.85 -20.35
CA GLY A 97 -5.25 18.83 -21.39
C GLY A 97 -4.08 17.86 -21.18
N THR A 98 -3.50 17.76 -19.99
CA THR A 98 -2.47 16.74 -19.74
C THR A 98 -3.11 15.50 -19.13
N LEU A 99 -3.18 14.43 -19.91
CA LEU A 99 -3.51 13.08 -19.45
C LEU A 99 -2.20 12.34 -19.17
N VAL A 100 -1.92 12.06 -17.90
CA VAL A 100 -0.78 11.20 -17.54
C VAL A 100 -1.32 9.82 -17.26
N ARG A 101 -0.94 8.85 -18.11
CA ARG A 101 -1.28 7.44 -17.97
C ARG A 101 -0.09 6.68 -17.40
N LEU A 102 -0.18 6.28 -16.15
CA LEU A 102 0.85 5.46 -15.50
C LEU A 102 0.45 3.99 -15.52
N LYS A 103 1.39 3.12 -15.94
CA LYS A 103 1.31 1.67 -15.76
C LYS A 103 2.00 1.34 -14.44
N ALA A 104 1.27 1.20 -13.35
CA ALA A 104 1.89 0.76 -12.09
C ALA A 104 0.94 -0.08 -11.26
N GLY A 105 1.38 -1.28 -10.88
CA GLY A 105 0.73 -2.10 -9.87
C GLY A 105 0.71 -1.39 -8.52
N VAL A 106 -0.43 -0.79 -8.21
CA VAL A 106 -0.98 -0.44 -6.89
C VAL A 106 0.04 -0.14 -5.77
N SER A 107 0.78 0.96 -5.86
CA SER A 107 1.45 1.52 -4.68
C SER A 107 1.12 3.00 -4.52
N LEU A 108 0.81 3.41 -3.30
CA LEU A 108 0.53 4.82 -2.98
C LEU A 108 1.68 5.74 -3.39
N ALA A 109 2.93 5.24 -3.31
CA ALA A 109 4.11 5.99 -3.69
C ALA A 109 4.07 6.48 -5.15
N GLU A 110 3.60 5.64 -6.08
CA GLU A 110 3.50 6.02 -7.50
C GLU A 110 2.40 7.07 -7.75
N VAL A 111 1.26 6.99 -7.04
CA VAL A 111 0.21 8.01 -7.20
C VAL A 111 0.63 9.34 -6.56
N VAL A 112 1.30 9.33 -5.41
CA VAL A 112 1.89 10.54 -4.80
C VAL A 112 2.92 11.17 -5.73
N LYS A 113 3.77 10.37 -6.35
CA LYS A 113 4.77 10.84 -7.32
C LYS A 113 4.11 11.44 -8.57
N ALA A 114 3.06 10.80 -9.10
CA ALA A 114 2.31 11.30 -10.24
C ALA A 114 1.60 12.63 -9.94
N ILE A 115 0.97 12.74 -8.77
CA ILE A 115 0.31 13.96 -8.30
C ILE A 115 1.34 15.09 -8.08
N ASN A 116 2.49 14.79 -7.47
CA ASN A 116 3.58 15.76 -7.30
C ASN A 116 4.18 16.21 -8.65
N ALA A 117 4.33 15.30 -9.62
CA ALA A 117 4.81 15.62 -10.96
C ALA A 117 3.84 16.54 -11.75
N LEU A 118 2.56 16.51 -11.39
CA LEU A 118 1.51 17.37 -11.95
C LEU A 118 1.39 18.73 -11.23
N GLY A 119 2.26 19.00 -10.26
CA GLY A 119 2.29 20.28 -9.55
C GLY A 119 1.11 20.51 -8.62
N ALA A 120 0.43 19.45 -8.16
CA ALA A 120 -0.59 19.58 -7.13
C ALA A 120 0.01 20.11 -5.83
N GLY A 121 -0.70 21.01 -5.16
CA GLY A 121 -0.24 21.55 -3.88
C GLY A 121 -0.31 20.49 -2.77
N PRO A 122 0.45 20.65 -1.66
CA PRO A 122 0.35 19.78 -0.49
C PRO A 122 -1.07 19.67 0.09
N GLN A 123 -1.85 20.76 -0.02
CA GLN A 123 -3.24 20.82 0.41
C GLN A 123 -4.17 19.98 -0.49
N ASP A 124 -3.91 19.99 -1.80
CA ASP A 124 -4.66 19.18 -2.77
C ASP A 124 -4.36 17.69 -2.57
N LEU A 125 -3.09 17.35 -2.34
CA LEU A 125 -2.67 15.97 -2.06
C LEU A 125 -3.33 15.44 -0.78
N MET A 126 -3.35 16.24 0.30
CA MET A 126 -4.05 15.88 1.53
C MET A 126 -5.54 15.60 1.26
N SER A 127 -6.20 16.50 0.53
CA SER A 127 -7.64 16.40 0.26
C SER A 127 -7.98 15.20 -0.63
N ILE A 128 -7.14 14.89 -1.62
CA ILE A 128 -7.26 13.69 -2.45
C ILE A 128 -7.11 12.44 -1.59
N LEU A 129 -6.10 12.36 -0.73
CA LEU A 129 -5.87 11.18 0.12
C LEU A 129 -6.95 10.99 1.18
N GLN A 130 -7.49 12.08 1.74
CA GLN A 130 -8.67 12.04 2.60
C GLN A 130 -9.90 11.54 1.84
N SER A 131 -10.11 12.02 0.61
CA SER A 131 -11.22 11.57 -0.25
C SER A 131 -11.09 10.10 -0.61
N MET A 132 -9.88 9.61 -0.92
CA MET A 132 -9.61 8.19 -1.17
C MET A 132 -9.86 7.32 0.06
N LYS A 133 -9.52 7.81 1.26
CA LYS A 133 -9.84 7.13 2.53
C LYS A 133 -11.35 7.08 2.76
N ALA A 134 -12.05 8.20 2.56
CA ALA A 134 -13.50 8.29 2.71
C ALA A 134 -14.26 7.39 1.71
N ALA A 135 -13.73 7.26 0.49
CA ALA A 135 -14.25 6.36 -0.54
C ALA A 135 -13.93 4.86 -0.26
N GLY A 136 -13.16 4.55 0.78
CA GLY A 136 -12.73 3.18 1.10
C GLY A 136 -11.68 2.62 0.15
N ALA A 137 -11.14 3.44 -0.75
CA ALA A 137 -10.14 3.04 -1.73
C ALA A 137 -8.73 2.98 -1.14
N LEU A 138 -8.45 3.78 -0.10
CA LEU A 138 -7.16 3.75 0.61
C LEU A 138 -7.24 2.82 1.81
N ARG A 139 -6.55 1.68 1.75
CA ARG A 139 -6.43 0.75 2.87
C ARG A 139 -5.27 1.14 3.78
N ALA A 140 -5.40 2.28 4.45
CA ALA A 140 -4.43 2.76 5.43
C ALA A 140 -5.03 3.77 6.41
N ASP A 141 -4.43 3.84 7.60
CA ASP A 141 -4.66 4.94 8.52
C ASP A 141 -3.96 6.20 8.00
N LEU A 142 -4.71 7.29 7.92
CA LEU A 142 -4.22 8.60 7.56
C LEU A 142 -4.13 9.48 8.82
N GLU A 143 -2.92 9.99 9.10
CA GLU A 143 -2.59 10.88 10.20
C GLU A 143 -1.99 12.19 9.67
N ILE A 144 -2.33 13.31 10.30
CA ILE A 144 -1.95 14.66 9.86
C ILE A 144 -1.19 15.35 11.00
N ILE A 145 -0.03 15.93 10.69
CA ILE A 145 0.89 16.58 11.63
C ILE A 145 1.31 17.99 11.19
#